data_AF-X1UE21-F1
#
_entry.id   AF-X1UE21-F1
#
_cell.length_a   1.000
_cell.length_b   1.000
_cell.length_c   1.000
_cell.angle_alpha   90.00
_cell.angle_beta   90.00
_cell.angle_gamma   90.00
#
_symmetry.space_group_name_H-M   'P 1'
#
loop_
_entity.id
_entity.type
_entity.pdbx_description
1 polymer ?
#
loop_
_entity_poly.entity_id
_entity_poly.type
_entity_poly.pdbx_seq_one_letter_code
_entity_poly.pdbx_strand_id
1 'polypeptide(L)'
;VEIVKNLGAKIVLASYLGERPEFSEEPDTGFRINQRAQSFVRYYLDQKILDLADLVLTPDISKFHWADFSPIEELVQVGRDAVLKNLKEIKSITSFWYRVKKKLRGQATFLL
;
A
#
# COMPACT_ATOMS: atom_id res chain seq x y z
N VAL A 1 -5.74 -6.72 -0.74
CA VAL A 1 -6.76 -6.20 0.21
C VAL A 1 -8.01 -7.07 0.27
N GLU A 2 -8.59 -7.47 -0.85
CA GLU A 2 -9.82 -8.30 -0.87
C GLU A 2 -9.67 -9.62 -0.10
N ILE A 3 -8.53 -10.29 -0.23
CA ILE A 3 -8.24 -11.55 0.48
C ILE A 3 -8.48 -11.40 1.99
N VAL A 4 -7.88 -10.40 2.64
CA VAL A 4 -8.05 -10.21 4.08
C VAL A 4 -9.47 -9.80 4.45
N LYS A 5 -10.18 -9.07 3.58
CA LYS A 5 -11.60 -8.77 3.78
C LYS A 5 -12.45 -10.03 3.74
N ASN A 6 -12.19 -10.94 2.80
CA ASN A 6 -12.87 -12.24 2.70
C ASN A 6 -12.56 -13.14 3.90
N LEU A 7 -11.39 -12.98 4.55
CA LEU A 7 -11.06 -13.61 5.83
C LEU A 7 -11.74 -12.94 7.04
N GLY A 8 -12.55 -11.91 6.85
CA GLY A 8 -13.31 -11.23 7.91
C GLY A 8 -12.66 -9.96 8.46
N ALA A 9 -11.58 -9.46 7.85
CA ALA A 9 -11.00 -8.18 8.26
C ALA A 9 -12.00 -7.03 8.03
N LYS A 10 -12.41 -6.39 9.14
CA LYS A 10 -13.33 -5.25 9.12
C LYS A 10 -12.64 -3.93 8.79
N ILE A 11 -11.35 -3.85 9.08
CA ILE A 11 -10.48 -2.71 8.82
C ILE A 11 -9.19 -3.27 8.21
N VAL A 12 -8.68 -2.63 7.16
CA VAL A 12 -7.46 -2.99 6.45
C VAL A 12 -6.52 -1.80 6.46
N LEU A 13 -5.43 -1.94 7.20
CA LEU A 13 -4.26 -1.07 7.14
C LEU A 13 -3.25 -1.74 6.21
N ALA A 14 -2.96 -1.14 5.06
CA ALA A 14 -1.98 -1.67 4.12
C ALA A 14 -0.61 -1.03 4.37
N SER A 15 0.47 -1.81 4.23
CA SER A 15 1.83 -1.29 4.10
C SER A 15 2.25 -1.44 2.64
N TYR A 16 2.66 -0.36 1.99
CA TYR A 16 3.06 -0.34 0.59
C TYR A 16 4.48 0.21 0.46
N LEU A 17 5.35 -0.59 -0.15
CA LEU A 17 6.77 -0.29 -0.35
C LEU A 17 7.10 -0.05 -1.83
N GLY A 18 6.10 -0.06 -2.71
CA GLY A 18 6.28 0.22 -4.12
C GLY A 18 6.36 1.71 -4.40
N GLU A 19 7.07 2.07 -5.46
CA GLU A 19 7.18 3.43 -5.95
C GLU A 19 6.66 3.49 -7.38
N ARG A 20 6.27 4.70 -7.82
CA ARG A 20 5.92 4.90 -9.22
C ARG A 20 7.18 4.67 -10.05
N PRO A 21 7.14 3.84 -11.10
CA PRO A 21 8.31 3.65 -11.95
C PRO A 21 8.69 4.96 -12.64
N GLU A 22 9.95 5.35 -12.47
CA GLU A 22 10.56 6.50 -13.13
C GLU A 22 11.78 6.03 -13.94
N PHE A 23 11.90 6.52 -15.18
CA PHE A 23 12.98 6.18 -16.08
C PHE A 23 13.49 7.46 -16.75
N SER A 24 14.80 7.71 -16.68
CA SER A 24 15.43 8.91 -17.24
C SER A 24 15.80 8.80 -18.72
N GLU A 25 15.90 7.58 -19.25
CA GLU A 25 16.34 7.29 -20.62
C GLU A 25 15.26 6.54 -21.38
N GLU A 26 15.28 6.53 -22.71
CA GLU A 26 14.44 5.64 -23.52
C GLU A 26 14.94 4.18 -23.46
N PRO A 27 14.05 3.17 -23.54
CA PRO A 27 14.48 1.78 -23.60
C PRO A 27 15.02 1.46 -25.00
N ASP A 28 16.24 0.92 -25.07
CA ASP A 28 16.96 0.58 -26.30
C ASP A 28 16.86 -0.90 -26.70
N THR A 29 16.18 -1.72 -25.88
CA THR A 29 16.01 -3.16 -26.12
C THR A 29 14.58 -3.60 -25.82
N GLY A 30 14.11 -4.64 -26.54
CA GLY A 30 12.81 -5.25 -26.28
C GLY A 30 12.63 -5.75 -24.84
N PHE A 31 13.72 -6.21 -24.22
CA PHE A 31 13.74 -6.60 -22.81
C PHE A 31 13.47 -5.40 -21.88
N ARG A 32 14.16 -4.26 -22.07
CA ARG A 32 13.90 -3.04 -21.28
C ARG A 32 12.48 -2.52 -21.51
N ILE A 33 11.96 -2.57 -22.74
CA ILE A 33 10.57 -2.22 -23.05
C ILE A 33 9.61 -3.07 -22.20
N ASN A 34 9.77 -4.40 -22.23
CA ASN A 34 8.92 -5.32 -21.49
C ASN A 34 9.01 -5.08 -19.98
N GLN A 35 10.21 -4.95 -19.42
CA GLN A 35 10.42 -4.71 -18.00
C GLN A 35 9.74 -3.41 -17.53
N ARG A 36 9.85 -2.33 -18.31
CA ARG A 36 9.18 -1.05 -18.00
C ARG A 36 7.66 -1.15 -18.10
N ALA A 37 7.14 -1.84 -19.13
CA ALA A 37 5.70 -2.07 -19.24
C ALA A 37 5.18 -2.84 -18.02
N GLN A 38 5.89 -3.88 -17.58
CA GLN A 38 5.52 -4.65 -16.39
C GLN A 38 5.57 -3.83 -15.11
N SER A 39 6.54 -2.94 -14.93
CA SER A 39 6.61 -2.09 -13.74
C SER A 39 5.43 -1.12 -13.66
N PHE A 40 5.00 -0.53 -14.78
CA PHE A 40 3.80 0.32 -14.81
C PHE A 40 2.53 -0.48 -14.54
N VAL A 41 2.35 -1.64 -15.18
CA VAL A 41 1.19 -2.51 -14.95
C VAL A 41 1.10 -2.88 -13.47
N ARG A 42 2.21 -3.31 -12.88
CA ARG A 42 2.28 -3.64 -11.45
C ARG A 42 1.90 -2.46 -10.59
N TYR A 43 2.49 -1.29 -10.81
CA TYR A 43 2.19 -0.10 -10.00
C TYR A 43 0.71 0.27 -10.03
N TYR A 44 0.11 0.35 -11.23
CA TYR A 44 -1.31 0.72 -11.34
C TYR A 44 -2.25 -0.37 -10.80
N LEU A 45 -1.89 -1.65 -10.94
CA LEU A 45 -2.61 -2.75 -10.30
C LEU A 45 -2.55 -2.63 -8.77
N ASP A 46 -1.36 -2.37 -8.21
CA ASP A 46 -1.18 -2.17 -6.78
C ASP A 46 -2.05 -1.00 -6.30
N GLN A 47 -2.07 0.14 -7.02
CA GLN A 47 -2.94 1.27 -6.67
C GLN A 47 -4.42 0.87 -6.62
N LYS A 48 -4.90 0.10 -7.61
CA LYS A 48 -6.29 -0.41 -7.61
C LYS A 48 -6.60 -1.33 -6.44
N ILE A 49 -5.63 -2.15 -6.02
CA ILE A 49 -5.79 -3.00 -4.84
C ILE A 49 -5.78 -2.16 -3.56
N LEU A 50 -4.94 -1.13 -3.49
CA LEU A 50 -4.78 -0.23 -2.34
C LEU A 50 -5.95 0.72 -2.15
N ASP A 51 -6.66 1.12 -3.21
CA ASP A 51 -7.92 1.90 -3.16
C ASP A 51 -8.98 1.24 -2.25
N LEU A 52 -8.87 -0.07 -2.02
CA LEU A 52 -9.77 -0.82 -1.15
C LEU A 52 -9.36 -0.80 0.33
N ALA A 53 -8.15 -0.35 0.67
CA ALA A 53 -7.68 -0.27 2.04
C ALA A 53 -8.32 0.92 2.77
N ASP A 54 -8.42 0.84 4.10
CA ASP A 54 -8.93 1.95 4.91
C ASP A 54 -7.87 3.02 5.17
N LEU A 55 -6.60 2.60 5.17
CA LEU A 55 -5.42 3.45 5.24
C LEU A 55 -4.24 2.70 4.63
N VAL A 56 -3.38 3.42 3.91
CA VAL A 56 -2.12 2.90 3.35
C VAL A 56 -0.98 3.64 4.03
N LEU A 57 -0.05 2.89 4.61
CA LEU A 57 1.22 3.40 5.10
C LEU A 57 2.28 3.15 4.05
N THR A 58 3.08 4.17 3.74
CA THR A 58 4.22 4.10 2.82
C THR A 58 5.50 4.47 3.57
N PRO A 59 6.13 3.51 4.28
CA PRO A 59 7.43 3.74 4.92
C PRO A 59 8.48 4.18 3.88
N ASP A 60 9.27 5.19 4.21
CA ASP A 60 10.32 5.70 3.32
C ASP A 60 11.54 4.79 3.35
N ILE A 61 11.62 3.90 2.37
CA ILE A 61 12.73 2.95 2.21
C ILE A 61 13.63 3.30 1.01
N SER A 62 13.51 4.50 0.45
CA SER A 62 14.19 4.93 -0.78
C SER A 62 15.73 4.80 -0.71
N LYS A 63 16.28 4.82 0.51
CA LYS A 63 17.72 4.71 0.77
C LYS A 63 18.24 3.26 0.81
N PHE A 64 17.35 2.27 0.84
CA PHE A 64 17.73 0.86 0.96
C PHE A 64 17.63 0.17 -0.39
N HIS A 65 18.69 -0.52 -0.78
CA HIS A 65 18.65 -1.36 -1.96
C HIS A 65 17.83 -2.62 -1.66
N TRP A 66 16.90 -2.98 -2.56
CA TRP A 66 15.95 -4.09 -2.34
C TRP A 66 16.60 -5.46 -2.08
N ALA A 67 17.85 -5.65 -2.52
CA ALA A 67 18.64 -6.88 -2.33
C ALA A 67 19.67 -6.79 -1.19
N ASP A 68 19.73 -5.68 -0.46
CA ASP A 68 20.60 -5.54 0.72
C ASP A 68 19.83 -5.90 1.99
N PHE A 69 20.24 -7.00 2.62
CA PHE A 69 19.63 -7.52 3.85
C PHE A 69 20.42 -7.19 5.10
N SER A 70 21.51 -6.41 4.99
CA SER A 70 22.32 -6.01 6.13
C SER A 70 21.58 -5.06 7.11
N PRO A 71 20.77 -4.09 6.66
CA PRO A 71 20.18 -3.06 7.53
C PRO A 71 18.79 -3.45 8.08
N ILE A 72 18.60 -4.70 8.53
CA ILE A 72 17.29 -5.19 9.00
C ILE A 72 16.72 -4.34 10.13
N GLU A 73 17.53 -4.00 11.14
CA GLU A 73 17.06 -3.21 12.29
C GLU A 73 16.64 -1.80 11.88
N GLU A 74 17.36 -1.19 10.93
CA GLU A 74 17.02 0.13 10.39
C GLU A 74 15.71 0.09 9.60
N LEU A 75 15.50 -0.95 8.77
CA LEU A 75 14.24 -1.15 8.05
C LEU A 75 13.05 -1.35 8.99
N VAL A 76 13.23 -2.09 10.09
CA VAL A 76 12.20 -2.23 11.13
C VAL A 76 11.91 -0.87 11.77
N GLN A 77 12.94 -0.07 12.05
CA GLN A 77 12.76 1.25 12.64
C GLN A 77 12.01 2.21 11.70
N VAL A 78 12.32 2.20 10.40
CA VAL A 78 11.58 2.96 9.37
C VAL A 78 10.09 2.62 9.38
N GLY A 79 9.75 1.33 9.52
CA GLY A 79 8.36 0.90 9.67
C GLY A 79 7.70 1.43 10.95
N ARG A 80 8.41 1.43 12.09
CA ARG A 80 7.91 2.00 13.36
C ARG A 80 7.67 3.50 13.23
N ASP A 81 8.60 4.22 12.62
CA ASP A 81 8.50 5.66 12.43
C ASP A 81 7.32 6.03 11.53
N ALA A 82 7.08 5.25 10.46
CA ALA A 82 5.91 5.41 9.60
C ALA A 82 4.59 5.22 10.36
N VAL A 83 4.53 4.27 11.30
CA VAL A 83 3.36 4.07 12.17
C VAL A 83 3.18 5.25 13.14
N LEU A 84 4.25 5.69 13.80
CA LEU A 84 4.21 6.80 14.76
C LEU A 84 3.77 8.10 14.10
N LYS A 85 4.29 8.40 12.91
CA LYS A 85 3.91 9.57 12.10
C LYS A 85 2.42 9.58 11.75
N ASN A 86 1.83 8.41 11.51
CA ASN A 86 0.43 8.26 11.09
C ASN A 86 -0.51 7.81 12.23
N LEU A 87 -0.06 7.87 13.49
CA LEU A 87 -0.80 7.33 14.63
C LEU A 87 -2.21 7.91 14.77
N LYS A 88 -2.38 9.20 14.45
CA LYS A 88 -3.68 9.88 14.48
C LYS A 88 -4.65 9.29 13.46
N GLU A 89 -4.20 9.04 12.24
CA GLU A 89 -5.01 8.48 11.16
C GLU A 89 -5.37 7.03 11.45
N ILE A 90 -4.41 6.24 11.94
CA ILE A 90 -4.64 4.85 12.39
C ILE A 90 -5.71 4.82 13.50
N LYS A 91 -5.64 5.72 14.48
CA LYS A 91 -6.66 5.85 15.53
C LYS A 91 -8.03 6.23 14.97
N SER A 92 -8.07 7.05 13.92
CA SER A 92 -9.34 7.48 13.31
C SER A 92 -10.12 6.32 12.67
N ILE A 93 -9.42 5.43 11.94
CA ILE A 93 -10.04 4.28 11.26
C ILE A 93 -10.36 3.13 12.21
N THR A 94 -9.80 3.13 13.42
CA THR A 94 -10.09 2.11 14.45
C THR A 94 -11.23 2.48 15.39
N SER A 95 -11.70 3.73 15.33
CA SER A 95 -12.77 4.25 16.18
C SER A 95 -14.12 3.55 15.95
N PHE A 96 -14.97 3.56 16.98
CA PHE A 96 -16.32 3.00 16.91
C PHE A 96 -17.15 3.65 15.77
N TRP A 97 -17.10 4.98 15.66
CA TRP A 97 -17.84 5.72 14.64
C TRP A 97 -17.42 5.38 13.22
N TYR A 98 -16.13 5.14 12.98
CA TYR A 98 -15.65 4.68 11.68
C TYR A 98 -16.27 3.33 11.30
N ARG A 99 -16.27 2.37 12.22
CA ARG A 99 -16.83 1.02 12.00
C ARG A 99 -18.34 1.08 11.68
N VAL A 100 -19.08 1.91 12.39
CA VAL A 100 -20.52 2.12 12.16
C VAL A 100 -20.76 2.70 10.76
N LYS A 101 -20.10 3.81 10.41
CA LYS A 101 -20.22 4.45 9.08
C LYS A 101 -19.84 3.51 7.94
N LYS A 102 -18.78 2.72 8.12
CA LYS A 102 -18.31 1.76 7.12
C LYS A 102 -19.34 0.65 6.86
N LYS A 103 -19.98 0.13 7.92
CA LYS A 103 -21.04 -0.89 7.77
C LYS A 103 -22.23 -0.36 6.98
N LEU A 104 -22.63 0.90 7.21
CA LEU A 104 -23.72 1.55 6.46
C LEU A 104 -23.38 1.75 4.98
N ARG A 105 -22.15 2.22 4.67
CA ARG A 105 -21.70 2.35 3.27
C ARG A 105 -21.66 1.01 2.55
N GLY A 106 -21.21 -0.06 3.21
CA GLY A 106 -21.15 -1.41 2.62
C GLY A 106 -22.52 -2.01 2.31
N GLN A 107 -23.58 -1.65 3.06
CA GLN A 107 -24.95 -2.09 2.77
C GLN A 107 -25.58 -1.32 1.60
N ALA A 108 -25.24 -0.04 1.41
CA ALA A 108 -25.75 0.76 0.30
C ALA A 108 -25.23 0.28 -1.07
N THR A 109 -24.02 -0.28 -1.14
CA THR A 109 -23.45 -0.85 -2.37
C THR A 109 -24.08 -2.20 -2.75
N PHE A 110 -24.79 -2.88 -1.84
CA PHE A 110 -25.46 -4.15 -2.09
C PHE A 110 -26.94 -4.00 -2.51
N LEU A 111 -27.46 -2.77 -2.50
CA LEU A 111 -28.86 -2.42 -2.80
C LEU A 111 -29.03 -1.65 -4.13
N LEU A 112 -27.95 -1.48 -4.89
CA LEU A 112 -27.90 -0.92 -6.25
C LEU A 112 -27.30 -1.96 -7.18
#